data_AF-A0A2U0RWX2-F1
#
_entry.id   AF-A0A2U0RWX2-F1
#
_cell.length_a   1.000
_cell.length_b   1.000
_cell.length_c   1.000
_cell.angle_alpha   90.00
_cell.angle_beta   90.00
_cell.angle_gamma   90.00
#
_symmetry.space_group_name_H-M   'P 1'
#
loop_
_entity.id
_entity.type
_entity.pdbx_description
1 polymer ?
#
loop_
_entity_poly.entity_id
_entity_poly.type
_entity_poly.pdbx_seq_one_letter_code
_entity_poly.pdbx_strand_id
1 'polypeptide(L)'
;MTLKNRLEAFLRGWIPKDPNMPKKIQVTKSKTSPKPWWWKPLWVSAILVAIIFAVVSFFILDTPILNIIGGLAATALGMGFSYYIRVRPSLNVNRAIFVFLGISPIGFVLWIISTYILNKVIVTGASGTPALFLATGAVSLAVGALIGDWIGKKRHYILPLSF
;
A
#
# COMPACT_ATOMS: atom_id res chain seq x y z
N MET A 1 25.49 -12.94 10.82
CA MET A 1 24.17 -12.50 11.34
C MET A 1 23.09 -13.25 10.55
N THR A 2 22.29 -14.09 11.20
CA THR A 2 21.37 -15.04 10.54
C THR A 2 20.06 -14.36 10.09
N LEU A 3 19.46 -14.87 8.99
CA LEU A 3 18.24 -14.33 8.39
C LEU A 3 17.06 -14.25 9.38
N LYS A 4 17.00 -15.22 10.30
CA LYS A 4 16.03 -15.28 11.40
C LYS A 4 16.09 -14.04 12.30
N ASN A 5 17.30 -13.57 12.64
CA ASN A 5 17.48 -12.41 13.51
C ASN A 5 17.04 -11.10 12.83
N ARG A 6 17.17 -11.01 11.49
CA ARG A 6 16.63 -9.88 10.71
C ARG A 6 15.11 -9.90 10.67
N LEU A 7 14.51 -11.08 10.48
CA LEU A 7 13.06 -11.23 10.48
C LEU A 7 12.45 -10.92 11.86
N GLU A 8 13.08 -11.40 12.93
CA GLU A 8 12.67 -11.09 14.30
C GLU A 8 12.83 -9.61 14.63
N ALA A 9 13.92 -8.95 14.21
CA ALA A 9 14.08 -7.51 14.39
C ALA A 9 13.02 -6.71 13.62
N PHE A 10 12.71 -7.13 12.39
CA PHE A 10 11.65 -6.54 11.58
C PHE A 10 10.27 -6.73 12.23
N LEU A 11 9.95 -7.94 12.68
CA LEU A 11 8.69 -8.26 13.36
C LEU A 11 8.57 -7.54 14.72
N ARG A 12 9.66 -7.41 15.48
CA ARG A 12 9.68 -6.64 16.74
C ARG A 12 9.50 -5.14 16.52
N GLY A 13 9.94 -4.60 15.38
CA GLY A 13 9.60 -3.23 14.95
C GLY A 13 8.12 -3.07 14.55
N TRP A 14 7.45 -4.18 14.26
CA TRP A 14 6.04 -4.22 13.87
C TRP A 14 5.08 -4.48 15.04
N ILE A 15 5.53 -5.18 16.10
CA ILE A 15 4.74 -5.45 17.31
C ILE A 15 4.98 -4.32 18.33
N PRO A 16 3.99 -3.44 18.60
CA PRO A 16 4.16 -2.39 19.60
C PRO A 16 4.33 -3.01 20.99
N LYS A 17 5.36 -2.57 21.72
CA LYS A 17 5.50 -2.81 23.17
C LYS A 17 4.31 -2.16 23.89
N ASP A 18 3.78 -2.85 24.90
CA ASP A 18 2.55 -2.49 25.62
C ASP A 18 2.50 -1.03 26.16
N PRO A 19 1.28 -0.47 26.30
CA PRO A 19 1.02 0.97 26.26
C PRO A 19 1.01 1.69 27.62
N ASN A 20 1.63 1.14 28.66
CA ASN A 20 1.66 1.79 29.99
C ASN A 20 2.67 2.96 30.08
N MET A 21 2.60 3.91 29.14
CA MET A 21 3.18 5.24 29.32
C MET A 21 2.10 6.32 29.26
N PRO A 22 1.93 7.13 30.32
CA PRO A 22 1.11 8.33 30.26
C PRO A 22 1.80 9.35 29.34
N LYS A 23 1.43 9.36 28.06
CA LYS A 23 2.04 10.23 27.06
C LYS A 23 1.24 11.53 26.95
N LYS A 24 1.64 12.50 27.77
CA LYS A 24 1.40 13.93 27.54
C LYS A 24 1.66 14.20 26.05
N ILE A 25 0.62 14.60 25.31
CA ILE A 25 0.70 14.96 23.89
C ILE A 25 1.54 16.23 23.80
N GLN A 26 2.87 16.08 23.86
CA GLN A 26 3.75 17.06 23.28
C GLN A 26 3.54 16.96 21.77
N VAL A 27 2.76 17.90 21.26
CA VAL A 27 2.86 18.38 19.88
C VAL A 27 4.28 18.96 19.73
N THR A 28 5.29 18.09 19.76
CA THR A 28 6.66 18.46 19.47
C THR A 28 6.68 18.88 18.01
N LYS A 29 6.86 20.18 17.80
CA LYS A 29 7.48 20.76 16.60
C LYS A 29 8.33 19.68 15.93
N SER A 30 7.91 19.24 14.75
CA SER A 30 8.71 18.36 13.92
C SER A 30 10.02 19.08 13.64
N LYS A 31 11.06 18.77 14.44
CA LYS A 31 12.44 18.99 14.02
C LYS A 31 12.54 18.29 12.69
N THR A 32 12.71 19.08 11.63
CA THR A 32 12.94 18.65 10.26
C THR A 32 14.14 17.71 10.29
N SER A 33 13.87 16.42 10.38
CA SER A 33 14.87 15.39 10.16
C SER A 33 15.51 15.68 8.80
N PRO A 34 16.85 15.80 8.72
CA PRO A 34 17.52 16.12 7.47
C PRO A 34 17.15 15.06 6.44
N LYS A 35 16.63 15.52 5.29
CA LYS A 35 16.18 14.63 4.21
C LYS A 35 17.30 13.61 3.92
N PRO A 36 17.06 12.29 4.05
CA PRO A 36 18.07 11.29 3.71
C PRO A 36 18.51 11.50 2.26
N TRP A 37 19.82 11.71 2.06
CA TRP A 37 20.43 12.06 0.77
C TRP A 37 20.09 11.05 -0.36
N TRP A 38 19.83 9.80 0.02
CA TRP A 38 19.50 8.67 -0.87
C TRP A 38 18.08 8.75 -1.48
N TRP A 39 17.27 9.72 -1.10
CA TRP A 39 15.90 9.85 -1.62
C TRP A 39 15.79 10.52 -2.99
N LYS A 40 16.71 11.43 -3.33
CA LYS A 40 16.75 12.02 -4.67
C LYS A 40 16.96 10.97 -5.76
N PRO A 41 17.94 10.03 -5.64
CA PRO A 41 18.14 9.02 -6.67
C PRO A 41 16.97 8.02 -6.77
N LEU A 42 16.25 7.73 -5.67
CA LEU A 42 15.09 6.83 -5.71
C LEU A 42 13.98 7.34 -6.64
N TRP A 43 13.66 8.63 -6.59
CA TRP A 43 12.65 9.21 -7.49
C TRP A 43 13.08 9.15 -8.95
N VAL A 44 14.35 9.46 -9.22
CA VAL A 44 14.91 9.39 -10.57
C VAL A 44 14.86 7.94 -11.08
N SER A 45 15.23 6.96 -10.25
CA SER A 45 15.13 5.54 -10.62
C SER A 45 13.68 5.10 -10.87
N ALA A 46 12.72 5.59 -10.08
CA ALA A 46 11.32 5.21 -10.25
C ALA A 46 10.75 5.75 -11.58
N ILE A 47 11.10 6.99 -11.95
CA ILE A 47 10.72 7.56 -13.25
C ILE A 47 11.38 6.78 -14.39
N LEU A 48 12.68 6.47 -14.27
CA LEU A 48 13.40 5.70 -15.28
C LEU A 48 12.77 4.32 -15.51
N VAL A 49 12.45 3.61 -14.41
CA VAL A 49 11.79 2.30 -14.45
C VAL A 49 10.40 2.43 -15.07
N ALA A 50 9.61 3.45 -14.73
CA ALA A 50 8.30 3.66 -15.33
C ALA A 50 8.37 3.87 -16.85
N ILE A 51 9.35 4.64 -17.33
CA ILE A 51 9.60 4.84 -18.77
C ILE A 51 9.97 3.51 -19.44
N ILE A 52 10.89 2.74 -18.85
CA ILE A 52 11.28 1.43 -19.37
C ILE A 52 10.07 0.50 -19.47
N PHE A 53 9.24 0.43 -18.43
CA PHE A 53 8.01 -0.37 -18.46
C PHE A 53 7.02 0.09 -19.52
N ALA A 54 6.89 1.39 -19.76
CA ALA A 54 6.02 1.93 -20.81
C ALA A 54 6.52 1.52 -22.21
N VAL A 55 7.83 1.64 -22.46
CA VAL A 55 8.47 1.22 -23.72
C VAL A 55 8.30 -0.28 -23.94
N VAL A 56 8.59 -1.09 -22.93
CA VAL A 56 8.41 -2.55 -22.97
C VAL A 56 6.96 -2.93 -23.25
N SER A 57 6.01 -2.26 -22.60
CA SER A 57 4.57 -2.53 -22.81
C SER A 57 4.09 -2.15 -24.21
N PHE A 58 4.67 -1.11 -24.80
CA PHE A 58 4.37 -0.73 -26.18
C PHE A 58 4.91 -1.76 -27.18
N PHE A 59 6.20 -2.12 -27.07
CA PHE A 59 6.85 -2.96 -28.09
C PHE A 59 6.61 -4.46 -27.92
N ILE A 60 6.50 -4.97 -26.69
CA ILE A 60 6.38 -6.41 -26.42
C ILE A 60 4.92 -6.83 -26.30
N LEU A 61 4.11 -6.01 -25.61
CA LEU A 61 2.71 -6.35 -25.28
C LEU A 61 1.71 -5.74 -26.27
N ASP A 62 2.18 -4.99 -27.28
CA ASP A 62 1.37 -4.27 -28.28
C ASP A 62 0.20 -3.49 -27.65
N THR A 63 0.49 -2.89 -26.49
CA THR A 63 -0.55 -2.22 -25.70
C THR A 63 -0.91 -0.89 -26.38
N PRO A 64 -2.20 -0.54 -26.53
CA PRO A 64 -2.59 0.71 -27.18
C PRO A 64 -2.03 1.93 -26.42
N ILE A 65 -1.55 2.92 -27.18
CA ILE A 65 -0.88 4.13 -26.67
C ILE A 65 -1.71 4.84 -25.59
N LEU A 66 -3.04 4.90 -25.73
CA LEU A 66 -3.96 5.48 -24.74
C LEU A 66 -3.83 4.81 -23.35
N ASN A 67 -3.70 3.49 -23.30
CA ASN A 67 -3.55 2.76 -22.04
C ASN A 67 -2.18 3.01 -21.42
N ILE A 68 -1.14 3.16 -22.24
CA ILE A 68 0.22 3.46 -21.78
C ILE A 68 0.28 4.87 -21.19
N ILE A 69 -0.30 5.86 -21.86
CA ILE A 69 -0.41 7.23 -21.36
C ILE A 69 -1.21 7.27 -20.06
N GLY A 70 -2.35 6.56 -20.01
CA GLY A 70 -3.16 6.44 -18.80
C GLY A 70 -2.39 5.81 -17.63
N GLY A 71 -1.64 4.74 -17.91
CA GLY A 71 -0.77 4.08 -16.93
C GLY A 71 0.33 5.03 -16.41
N LEU A 72 1.04 5.70 -17.30
CA LEU A 72 2.07 6.69 -16.95
C LEU A 72 1.52 7.81 -16.08
N ALA A 73 0.38 8.39 -16.48
CA ALA A 73 -0.31 9.43 -15.72
C ALA A 73 -0.72 8.94 -14.32
N ALA A 74 -1.26 7.72 -14.21
CA ALA A 74 -1.60 7.12 -12.92
C ALA A 74 -0.37 6.92 -12.02
N THR A 75 0.76 6.43 -12.56
CA THR A 75 2.01 6.34 -11.80
C THR A 75 2.53 7.71 -11.36
N ALA A 76 2.50 8.73 -12.22
CA ALA A 76 2.94 10.07 -11.88
C ALA A 76 2.07 10.69 -10.77
N LEU A 77 0.75 10.49 -10.82
CA LEU A 77 -0.17 10.90 -9.76
C LEU A 77 0.12 10.16 -8.44
N GLY A 78 0.36 8.84 -8.51
CA GLY A 78 0.75 8.04 -7.35
C GLY A 78 2.06 8.51 -6.71
N MET A 79 3.05 8.86 -7.54
CA MET A 79 4.31 9.47 -7.10
C MET A 79 4.08 10.82 -6.41
N GLY A 80 3.29 11.71 -7.04
CA GLY A 80 2.93 13.00 -6.45
C GLY A 80 2.20 12.86 -5.11
N PHE A 81 1.27 11.91 -5.02
CA PHE A 81 0.54 11.61 -3.79
C PHE A 81 1.46 11.10 -2.69
N SER A 82 2.37 10.17 -3.01
CA SER A 82 3.39 9.67 -2.08
C SER A 82 4.30 10.79 -1.55
N TYR A 83 4.70 11.72 -2.43
CA TYR A 83 5.48 12.90 -2.02
C TYR A 83 4.67 13.85 -1.11
N TYR A 84 3.42 14.13 -1.47
CA TYR A 84 2.53 15.01 -0.71
C TYR A 84 2.32 14.52 0.73
N ILE A 85 2.04 13.23 0.89
CA ILE A 85 1.89 12.56 2.19
C ILE A 85 3.09 12.82 3.10
N ARG A 86 4.30 12.74 2.53
CA ARG A 86 5.53 12.91 3.29
C ARG A 86 5.73 14.36 3.73
N VAL A 87 5.39 15.33 2.87
CA VAL A 87 5.61 16.76 3.14
C VAL A 87 4.62 17.31 4.15
N ARG A 88 3.36 16.85 4.13
CA ARG A 88 2.32 17.26 5.09
C ARG A 88 1.71 16.04 5.78
N PRO A 89 2.36 15.50 6.83
CA PRO A 89 1.76 14.46 7.64
C PRO A 89 0.54 15.04 8.37
N SER A 90 -0.66 14.67 7.93
CA SER A 90 -1.91 14.96 8.63
C SER A 90 -2.51 13.66 9.13
N LEU A 91 -3.11 13.67 10.33
CA LEU A 91 -3.68 12.46 10.93
C LEU A 91 -4.76 11.82 10.05
N ASN A 92 -5.55 12.64 9.34
CA ASN A 92 -6.58 12.17 8.42
C ASN A 92 -5.96 11.47 7.18
N VAL A 93 -4.88 12.04 6.63
CA VAL A 93 -4.15 11.43 5.50
C VAL A 93 -3.46 10.13 5.94
N ASN A 94 -2.87 10.10 7.14
CA ASN A 94 -2.26 8.89 7.69
C ASN A 94 -3.29 7.78 7.87
N ARG A 95 -4.48 8.10 8.37
CA ARG A 95 -5.58 7.14 8.47
C ARG A 95 -5.96 6.57 7.11
N ALA A 96 -6.14 7.43 6.11
CA ALA A 96 -6.45 6.99 4.75
C ALA A 96 -5.36 6.05 4.20
N ILE A 97 -4.08 6.37 4.44
CA ILE A 97 -2.96 5.52 4.01
C ILE A 97 -3.03 4.15 4.66
N PHE A 98 -3.26 4.06 5.97
CA PHE A 98 -3.39 2.77 6.66
C PHE A 98 -4.56 1.94 6.09
N VAL A 99 -5.67 2.58 5.74
CA VAL A 99 -6.80 1.93 5.06
C VAL A 99 -6.41 1.45 3.66
N PHE A 100 -5.75 2.29 2.85
CA PHE A 100 -5.26 1.92 1.51
C PHE A 100 -4.19 0.80 1.54
N LEU A 101 -3.32 0.81 2.55
CA LEU A 101 -2.36 -0.25 2.83
C LEU A 101 -3.01 -1.53 3.35
N GLY A 102 -4.24 -1.48 3.84
CA GLY A 102 -5.04 -2.65 4.14
C GLY A 102 -5.72 -3.19 2.88
N ILE A 103 -6.31 -2.31 2.08
CA ILE A 103 -7.00 -2.67 0.83
C ILE A 103 -6.03 -3.32 -0.17
N SER A 104 -4.87 -2.72 -0.41
CA SER A 104 -4.01 -3.09 -1.55
C SER A 104 -3.22 -4.39 -1.39
N PRO A 105 -2.57 -4.74 -0.27
CA PRO A 105 -1.91 -6.02 -0.12
C PRO A 105 -2.80 -7.05 0.57
N ILE A 106 -3.50 -6.69 1.65
CA ILE A 106 -4.29 -7.64 2.43
C ILE A 106 -5.61 -7.96 1.72
N GLY A 107 -6.38 -6.93 1.36
CA GLY A 107 -7.66 -7.10 0.67
C GLY A 107 -7.51 -7.76 -0.71
N PHE A 108 -6.48 -7.38 -1.46
CA PHE A 108 -6.18 -7.98 -2.77
C PHE A 108 -5.76 -9.45 -2.67
N VAL A 109 -4.88 -9.80 -1.72
CA VAL A 109 -4.49 -11.22 -1.52
C VAL A 109 -5.69 -12.06 -1.06
N LEU A 110 -6.51 -11.54 -0.13
CA LEU A 110 -7.76 -12.18 0.27
C LEU A 110 -8.71 -12.39 -0.91
N TRP A 111 -8.81 -11.41 -1.80
CA TRP A 111 -9.63 -11.53 -2.99
C TRP A 111 -9.12 -12.59 -3.96
N ILE A 112 -7.81 -12.64 -4.23
CA ILE A 112 -7.20 -13.68 -5.07
C ILE A 112 -7.43 -15.06 -4.48
N ILE A 113 -7.22 -15.24 -3.17
CA ILE A 113 -7.44 -16.52 -2.49
C ILE A 113 -8.93 -16.90 -2.57
N SER A 114 -9.82 -15.96 -2.27
CA SER A 114 -11.26 -16.19 -2.30
C SER A 114 -11.74 -16.56 -3.69
N THR A 115 -11.30 -15.83 -4.72
CA THR A 115 -11.64 -16.12 -6.11
C THR A 115 -11.05 -17.45 -6.56
N TYR A 116 -9.84 -17.82 -6.14
CA TYR A 116 -9.24 -19.12 -6.47
C TYR A 116 -9.99 -20.30 -5.86
N ILE A 117 -10.33 -20.22 -4.56
CA ILE A 117 -11.11 -21.26 -3.85
C ILE A 117 -12.52 -21.34 -4.42
N LEU A 118 -13.18 -20.19 -4.59
CA LEU A 118 -14.53 -20.12 -5.12
C LEU A 118 -14.57 -20.42 -6.60
N ASN A 119 -13.48 -20.31 -7.38
CA ASN A 119 -13.49 -20.66 -8.81
C ASN A 119 -13.94 -22.11 -9.02
N LYS A 120 -13.51 -23.02 -8.13
CA LYS A 120 -13.95 -24.42 -8.15
C LYS A 120 -15.46 -24.58 -7.90
N VAL A 121 -16.07 -23.69 -7.11
CA VAL A 121 -17.50 -23.71 -6.73
C VAL A 121 -18.37 -22.90 -7.70
N ILE A 122 -17.85 -21.78 -8.22
CA ILE A 122 -18.51 -20.88 -9.17
C ILE A 122 -18.55 -21.50 -10.57
N VAL A 123 -17.51 -22.25 -10.98
CA VAL A 123 -17.50 -22.96 -12.26
C VAL A 123 -18.41 -24.19 -12.25
N THR A 124 -18.64 -24.83 -11.10
CA THR A 124 -19.47 -26.05 -11.00
C THR A 124 -20.92 -25.80 -10.55
N GLY A 125 -21.20 -24.73 -9.80
CA GLY A 125 -22.50 -24.57 -9.13
C GLY A 125 -23.49 -23.63 -9.81
N ALA A 126 -23.04 -22.52 -10.39
CA ALA A 126 -23.92 -21.57 -11.06
C ALA A 126 -23.05 -20.62 -11.90
N SER A 127 -23.28 -20.63 -13.22
CA SER A 127 -22.91 -19.60 -14.19
C SER A 127 -22.07 -18.46 -13.60
N GLY A 128 -20.76 -18.49 -13.86
CA GLY A 128 -19.76 -17.51 -13.40
C GLY A 128 -20.14 -16.08 -13.75
N THR A 129 -21.00 -15.49 -12.92
CA THR A 129 -21.59 -14.19 -13.17
C THR A 129 -20.61 -13.14 -12.68
N PRO A 130 -20.28 -12.12 -13.50
CA PRO A 130 -19.41 -11.01 -13.11
C PRO A 130 -19.81 -10.37 -11.77
N ALA A 131 -21.10 -10.42 -11.43
CA ALA A 131 -21.65 -9.93 -10.17
C ALA A 131 -21.05 -10.62 -8.92
N LEU A 132 -20.88 -11.95 -8.93
CA LEU A 132 -20.31 -12.68 -7.78
C LEU A 132 -18.81 -12.39 -7.62
N PHE A 133 -18.09 -12.25 -8.74
CA PHE A 133 -16.68 -11.85 -8.74
C PHE A 133 -16.49 -10.43 -8.18
N LEU A 134 -17.36 -9.49 -8.56
CA LEU A 134 -17.36 -8.14 -8.03
C LEU A 134 -17.76 -8.10 -6.55
N ALA A 135 -18.79 -8.85 -6.15
CA ALA A 135 -19.24 -8.91 -4.76
C ALA A 135 -18.16 -9.48 -3.83
N THR A 136 -17.50 -10.57 -4.22
CA THR A 136 -16.39 -11.16 -3.46
C THR A 136 -15.18 -10.24 -3.39
N GLY A 137 -14.90 -9.49 -4.46
CA GLY A 137 -13.91 -8.42 -4.47
C GLY A 137 -14.24 -7.31 -3.49
N ALA A 138 -15.46 -6.76 -3.55
CA ALA A 138 -15.90 -5.70 -2.66
C ALA A 138 -15.80 -6.11 -1.18
N VAL A 139 -16.24 -7.33 -0.83
CA VAL A 139 -16.14 -7.85 0.55
C VAL A 139 -14.69 -8.00 0.99
N SER A 140 -13.83 -8.59 0.14
CA SER A 140 -12.42 -8.80 0.47
C SER A 140 -11.66 -7.49 0.66
N LEU A 141 -11.92 -6.50 -0.20
CA LEU A 141 -11.33 -5.17 -0.10
C LEU A 141 -11.85 -4.41 1.13
N ALA A 142 -13.14 -4.54 1.46
CA ALA A 142 -13.72 -3.96 2.68
C ALA A 142 -13.09 -4.56 3.95
N VAL A 143 -12.89 -5.88 3.99
CA VAL A 143 -12.18 -6.55 5.09
C VAL A 143 -10.73 -6.05 5.17
N GLY A 144 -10.04 -5.94 4.05
CA GLY A 144 -8.71 -5.34 3.97
C GLY A 144 -8.68 -3.91 4.53
N ALA A 145 -9.66 -3.08 4.18
CA ALA A 145 -9.81 -1.71 4.68
C ALA A 145 -9.97 -1.66 6.21
N LEU A 146 -10.82 -2.52 6.76
CA LEU A 146 -11.05 -2.62 8.21
C LEU A 146 -9.79 -3.06 8.97
N ILE A 147 -9.07 -4.05 8.43
CA ILE A 147 -7.79 -4.50 8.99
C ILE A 147 -6.78 -3.35 8.97
N GLY A 148 -6.71 -2.61 7.87
CA GLY A 148 -5.89 -1.41 7.72
C GLY A 148 -6.20 -0.34 8.78
N ASP A 149 -7.49 0.01 8.95
CA ASP A 149 -7.94 0.96 9.98
C ASP A 149 -7.61 0.48 11.39
N TRP A 150 -7.77 -0.82 11.68
CA TRP A 150 -7.45 -1.39 12.98
C TRP A 150 -5.95 -1.36 13.31
N ILE A 151 -5.09 -1.67 12.34
CA ILE A 151 -3.64 -1.52 12.46
C ILE A 151 -3.28 -0.05 12.68
N GLY A 152 -3.91 0.86 11.92
CA GLY A 152 -3.74 2.31 12.07
C GLY A 152 -4.08 2.79 13.49
N LYS A 153 -5.23 2.36 14.04
CA LYS A 153 -5.66 2.68 15.42
C LYS A 153 -4.65 2.21 16.45
N LYS A 154 -4.14 0.99 16.34
CA LYS A 154 -3.12 0.44 17.27
C LYS A 154 -1.81 1.23 17.26
N ARG A 155 -1.48 1.91 16.15
CA ARG A 155 -0.27 2.74 16.02
C ARG A 155 -0.52 4.23 16.19
N HIS A 156 -1.72 4.64 16.64
CA HIS A 156 -2.15 6.05 16.66
C HIS A 156 -1.93 6.78 15.33
N TYR A 157 -2.05 6.05 14.22
CA TYR A 157 -1.82 6.52 12.84
C TYR A 157 -0.44 7.16 12.61
N ILE A 158 0.58 6.73 13.37
CA ILE A 158 1.97 7.14 13.16
C ILE A 158 2.55 6.27 12.04
N LEU A 159 2.89 6.89 10.91
CA LEU A 159 3.54 6.20 9.80
C LEU A 159 5.01 5.88 10.17
N PRO A 160 5.50 4.65 9.93
CA PRO A 160 6.89 4.27 10.23
C PRO A 160 7.93 4.98 9.35
N LEU A 161 7.51 5.84 8.42
CA LEU A 161 8.36 6.57 7.48
C LEU A 161 8.63 8.03 7.91
N SER A 162 8.16 8.47 9.08
CA SER A 162 8.38 9.84 9.59
C SER A 162 9.72 10.04 10.31
N PHE A 163 10.73 9.22 10.02
CA PHE A 163 12.09 9.39 10.55
C PHE A 163 12.93 10.34 9.69
#